data_AF-A0A1Z9DRP4-F1
#
_entry.id   AF-A0A1Z9DRP4-F1
#
_cell.length_a   1.000
_cell.length_b   1.000
_cell.length_c   1.000
_cell.angle_alpha   90.00
_cell.angle_beta   90.00
_cell.angle_gamma   90.00
#
_symmetry.space_group_name_H-M   'P 1'
#
loop_
_entity.id
_entity.type
_entity.pdbx_description
1 polymer ?
#
loop_
_entity_poly.entity_id
_entity_poly.type
_entity_poly.pdbx_seq_one_letter_code
_entity_poly.pdbx_strand_id
1 'polypeptide(L)'
;MGILNLTPDSFSDGGKFNNYKKAKNHIIDMIKAGANIIDIGGESTRPGSKTVLQNMEWKRIENIVKNFKKKHKKICLSIDTRKSEVMIKAIKYKADLINDVSGFNYDTLSLPRLKKYDIAKVLHHMQGTPNTMQKNPKYKNVLLDIYDFFEKGIKNIHNKKIVIDPGIGFGKNLKHNLTLISKISLFHSLGFPILIG
;
A
#
# COMPACT_ATOMS: atom_id res chain seq x y z
N MET A 1 6.75 9.42 1.88
CA MET A 1 6.85 8.14 1.13
C MET A 1 6.77 8.48 -0.35
N GLY A 2 7.71 8.02 -1.17
CA GLY A 2 7.70 8.22 -2.62
C GLY A 2 7.05 7.03 -3.33
N ILE A 3 6.19 7.28 -4.32
CA ILE A 3 5.38 6.25 -4.98
C ILE A 3 5.99 5.89 -6.34
N LEU A 4 6.20 4.59 -6.58
CA LEU A 4 6.65 4.04 -7.86
C LEU A 4 5.64 3.02 -8.39
N ASN A 5 4.78 3.46 -9.31
CA ASN A 5 3.78 2.61 -9.94
C ASN A 5 4.28 1.99 -11.24
N LEU A 6 4.54 0.68 -11.25
CA LEU A 6 5.02 -0.05 -12.43
C LEU A 6 3.85 -0.69 -13.20
N THR A 7 2.85 0.12 -13.57
CA THR A 7 1.75 -0.29 -14.45
C THR A 7 2.06 0.06 -15.92
N PRO A 8 1.43 -0.61 -16.91
CA PRO A 8 1.64 -0.31 -18.33
C PRO A 8 1.41 1.17 -18.67
N ASP A 9 0.38 1.76 -18.07
CA ASP A 9 -0.03 3.16 -18.33
C ASP A 9 0.90 4.19 -17.66
N SER A 10 1.71 3.77 -16.68
CA SER A 10 2.61 4.70 -15.95
C SER A 10 3.93 4.94 -16.69
N PHE A 11 4.29 4.09 -17.67
CA PHE A 11 5.58 4.14 -18.36
C PHE A 11 5.47 3.72 -19.85
N SER A 12 4.36 4.02 -20.51
CA SER A 12 3.97 3.43 -21.81
C SER A 12 4.87 3.76 -23.02
N ASP A 13 5.87 4.64 -22.93
CA ASP A 13 6.57 5.15 -24.12
C ASP A 13 7.93 4.48 -24.45
N GLY A 14 8.22 3.29 -23.93
CA GLY A 14 9.45 2.59 -24.32
C GLY A 14 9.54 1.17 -23.76
N GLY A 15 10.16 0.26 -24.51
CA GLY A 15 10.20 -1.17 -24.17
C GLY A 15 10.71 -1.51 -22.76
N LYS A 16 10.64 -2.80 -22.37
CA LYS A 16 10.92 -3.32 -21.01
C LYS A 16 12.21 -2.76 -20.36
N PHE A 17 13.28 -2.59 -21.12
CA PHE A 17 14.56 -2.04 -20.61
C PHE A 17 14.51 -0.54 -20.35
N ASN A 18 13.77 0.22 -21.16
CA ASN A 18 13.59 1.66 -20.96
C ASN A 18 12.78 1.91 -19.68
N ASN A 19 11.73 1.11 -19.44
CA ASN A 19 10.90 1.24 -18.24
C ASN A 19 11.65 0.91 -16.96
N TYR A 20 12.55 -0.08 -16.99
CA TYR A 20 13.41 -0.38 -15.85
C TYR A 20 14.43 0.72 -15.55
N LYS A 21 15.05 1.31 -16.58
CA LYS A 21 16.00 2.43 -16.41
C LYS A 21 15.28 3.68 -15.88
N LYS A 22 14.11 4.00 -16.45
CA LYS A 22 13.24 5.10 -15.98
C LYS A 22 12.86 4.91 -14.52
N ALA A 23 12.40 3.72 -14.12
CA ALA A 23 12.06 3.41 -12.74
C ALA A 23 13.23 3.58 -11.77
N LYS A 24 14.44 3.14 -12.16
CA LYS A 24 15.66 3.34 -11.35
C LYS A 24 16.01 4.81 -11.17
N ASN A 25 15.98 5.59 -12.25
CA ASN A 25 16.26 7.01 -12.18
C ASN A 25 15.25 7.71 -11.29
N HIS A 26 13.97 7.38 -11.43
CA HIS A 26 12.91 7.94 -10.59
C HIS A 26 13.09 7.60 -9.10
N ILE A 27 13.51 6.37 -8.77
CA ILE A 27 13.89 6.01 -7.39
C ILE A 27 15.02 6.91 -6.87
N ILE A 28 16.06 7.13 -7.67
CA ILE A 28 17.19 7.98 -7.30
C ILE A 28 16.73 9.42 -7.08
N ASP A 29 15.88 9.94 -7.95
CA ASP A 29 15.35 11.29 -7.86
C ASP A 29 14.49 11.47 -6.60
N MET A 30 13.60 10.51 -6.30
CA MET A 30 12.82 10.52 -5.06
C MET A 30 13.71 10.48 -3.82
N ILE A 31 14.76 9.65 -3.80
CA ILE A 31 15.70 9.58 -2.68
C ILE A 31 16.46 10.91 -2.52
N LYS A 32 16.94 11.50 -3.62
CA LYS A 32 17.61 12.81 -3.60
C LYS A 32 16.69 13.93 -3.11
N ALA A 33 15.39 13.84 -3.44
CA ALA A 33 14.36 14.75 -2.95
C ALA A 33 13.97 14.51 -1.47
N GLY A 34 14.55 13.51 -0.80
CA GLY A 34 14.37 13.26 0.64
C GLY A 34 13.42 12.11 0.98
N ALA A 35 12.98 11.29 0.03
CA ALA A 35 12.11 10.15 0.34
C ALA A 35 12.86 9.06 1.14
N ASN A 36 12.43 8.81 2.38
CA ASN A 36 12.97 7.73 3.22
C ASN A 36 12.28 6.37 3.01
N ILE A 37 11.10 6.38 2.38
CA ILE A 37 10.32 5.19 2.02
C ILE A 37 10.01 5.27 0.54
N ILE A 38 10.25 4.19 -0.19
CA ILE A 38 9.81 4.03 -1.58
C ILE A 38 8.77 2.91 -1.62
N ASP A 39 7.57 3.23 -2.08
CA ASP A 39 6.45 2.31 -2.20
C ASP A 39 6.29 1.85 -3.65
N ILE A 40 6.41 0.54 -3.87
CA ILE A 40 6.44 -0.05 -5.20
C ILE A 40 5.18 -0.86 -5.45
N GLY A 41 4.37 -0.42 -6.41
CA GLY A 41 3.13 -1.08 -6.82
C GLY A 41 3.21 -1.63 -8.24
N GLY A 42 2.76 -2.88 -8.45
CA GLY A 42 2.66 -3.51 -9.77
C GLY A 42 1.25 -3.52 -10.36
N GLU A 43 0.26 -3.15 -9.55
CA GLU A 43 -1.17 -3.11 -9.86
C GLU A 43 -1.72 -1.73 -9.51
N SER A 44 -2.56 -1.18 -10.39
CA SER A 44 -3.26 0.07 -10.07
C SER A 44 -4.44 -0.23 -9.16
N THR A 45 -4.59 0.55 -8.10
CA THR A 45 -5.72 0.51 -7.16
C THR A 45 -6.64 1.74 -7.32
N ARG A 46 -6.46 2.49 -8.41
CA ARG A 46 -7.31 3.64 -8.76
C ARG A 46 -8.76 3.22 -9.02
N PRO A 47 -9.74 4.13 -8.84
CA PRO A 47 -11.14 3.87 -9.19
C PRO A 47 -11.29 3.26 -10.60
N GLY A 48 -11.95 2.10 -10.69
CA GLY A 48 -12.21 1.41 -11.96
C GLY A 48 -11.04 0.60 -12.55
N SER A 49 -9.93 0.44 -11.81
CA SER A 49 -8.80 -0.35 -12.29
C SER A 49 -9.10 -1.86 -12.32
N LYS A 50 -8.67 -2.53 -13.39
CA LYS A 50 -8.78 -3.99 -13.49
C LYS A 50 -7.71 -4.68 -12.65
N THR A 51 -8.13 -5.67 -11.88
CA THR A 51 -7.23 -6.59 -11.17
C THR A 51 -6.35 -7.36 -12.16
N VAL A 52 -5.08 -7.54 -11.81
CA VAL A 52 -4.13 -8.38 -12.54
C VAL A 52 -3.77 -9.63 -11.74
N LEU A 53 -3.41 -10.71 -12.43
CA LEU A 53 -2.95 -11.94 -11.77
C LEU A 53 -1.66 -11.70 -10.99
N GLN A 54 -1.48 -12.38 -9.85
CA GLN A 54 -0.31 -12.24 -8.97
C GLN A 54 1.03 -12.45 -9.70
N ASN A 55 1.08 -13.36 -10.67
CA ASN A 55 2.30 -13.62 -11.45
C ASN A 55 2.63 -12.45 -12.39
N MET A 56 1.62 -11.75 -12.90
CA MET A 56 1.80 -10.57 -13.76
C MET A 56 2.23 -9.36 -12.95
N GLU A 57 1.61 -9.14 -11.79
CA GLU A 57 2.03 -8.10 -10.85
C GLU A 57 3.48 -8.30 -10.41
N TRP A 58 3.85 -9.51 -9.99
CA TRP A 58 5.23 -9.82 -9.61
C TRP A 58 6.21 -9.55 -10.75
N LYS A 59 5.92 -10.02 -11.97
CA LYS A 59 6.78 -9.79 -13.15
C LYS A 59 7.06 -8.30 -13.41
N ARG A 60 6.12 -7.40 -13.06
CA ARG A 60 6.30 -5.95 -13.23
C ARG A 60 7.30 -5.36 -12.23
N ILE A 61 7.24 -5.80 -10.97
CA ILE A 61 8.05 -5.22 -9.88
C ILE A 61 9.35 -5.98 -9.60
N GLU A 62 9.42 -7.26 -9.98
CA GLU A 62 10.45 -8.23 -9.58
C GLU A 62 11.87 -7.69 -9.74
N ASN A 63 12.20 -7.15 -10.92
CA ASN A 63 13.56 -6.72 -11.21
C ASN A 63 14.00 -5.52 -10.35
N ILE A 64 13.07 -4.63 -9.99
CA ILE A 64 13.35 -3.51 -9.10
C ILE A 64 13.49 -4.03 -7.66
N VAL A 65 12.52 -4.81 -7.18
CA VAL A 65 12.49 -5.35 -5.81
C VAL A 65 13.74 -6.17 -5.50
N LYS A 66 14.16 -7.09 -6.40
CA LYS A 66 15.36 -7.93 -6.23
C LYS A 66 16.67 -7.13 -6.07
N ASN A 67 16.72 -5.93 -6.62
CA ASN A 67 17.93 -5.11 -6.68
C ASN A 67 17.89 -3.88 -5.75
N PHE A 68 16.72 -3.54 -5.21
CA PHE A 68 16.50 -2.31 -4.45
C PHE A 68 17.41 -2.24 -3.22
N LYS A 69 17.32 -3.20 -2.29
CA LYS A 69 18.11 -3.18 -1.04
C LYS A 69 19.60 -3.43 -1.25
N LYS A 70 20.03 -3.91 -2.42
CA LYS A 70 21.45 -3.97 -2.79
C LYS A 70 22.05 -2.58 -2.98
N LYS A 71 21.26 -1.65 -3.53
CA LYS A 71 21.67 -0.27 -3.85
C LYS A 71 21.27 0.75 -2.80
N HIS A 72 20.11 0.57 -2.16
CA HIS A 72 19.48 1.54 -1.27
C HIS A 72 19.25 0.94 0.12
N LYS A 73 20.33 0.45 0.76
CA LYS A 73 20.27 -0.29 2.03
C LYS A 73 19.50 0.44 3.14
N LYS A 74 19.67 1.77 3.23
CA LYS A 74 19.07 2.63 4.27
C LYS A 74 17.64 3.09 3.96
N ILE A 75 17.16 2.88 2.75
CA ILE A 75 15.81 3.30 2.35
C ILE A 75 14.85 2.16 2.66
N CYS A 76 13.70 2.53 3.25
CA CYS A 76 12.62 1.60 3.52
C CYS A 76 11.93 1.22 2.20
N LEU A 77 11.88 -0.07 1.92
CA LEU A 77 11.19 -0.64 0.77
C LEU A 77 9.78 -1.05 1.20
N SER A 78 8.79 -0.30 0.73
CA SER A 78 7.38 -0.63 0.84
C SER A 78 6.87 -1.28 -0.44
N ILE A 79 5.95 -2.23 -0.29
CA ILE A 79 5.34 -2.96 -1.40
C ILE A 79 3.84 -2.76 -1.34
N ASP A 80 3.30 -2.04 -2.33
CA ASP A 80 1.87 -1.86 -2.53
C ASP A 80 1.31 -3.08 -3.25
N THR A 81 0.69 -3.98 -2.47
CA THR A 81 0.04 -5.17 -3.01
C THR A 81 -1.01 -5.69 -2.06
N ARG A 82 -2.04 -6.30 -2.64
CA ARG A 82 -3.12 -6.99 -1.93
C ARG A 82 -2.96 -8.52 -1.96
N LYS A 83 -1.88 -9.03 -2.56
CA LYS A 83 -1.71 -10.46 -2.90
C LYS A 83 -0.60 -11.08 -2.08
N SER A 84 -0.93 -12.08 -1.27
CA SER A 84 0.00 -12.71 -0.32
C SER A 84 1.24 -13.29 -1.00
N GLU A 85 1.11 -13.84 -2.22
CA GLU A 85 2.25 -14.37 -2.97
C GLU A 85 3.27 -13.29 -3.35
N VAL A 86 2.79 -12.09 -3.71
CA VAL A 86 3.65 -10.93 -4.03
C VAL A 86 4.34 -10.44 -2.76
N MET A 87 3.60 -10.34 -1.65
CA MET A 87 4.16 -9.97 -0.33
C MET A 87 5.31 -10.90 0.05
N ILE A 88 5.10 -12.22 -0.02
CA ILE A 88 6.09 -13.22 0.38
C ILE A 88 7.33 -13.18 -0.51
N LYS A 89 7.15 -13.03 -1.82
CA LYS A 89 8.30 -12.86 -2.73
C LYS A 89 9.08 -11.60 -2.42
N ALA A 90 8.43 -10.49 -2.14
CA ALA A 90 9.11 -9.24 -1.82
C ALA A 90 9.86 -9.31 -0.47
N ILE A 91 9.30 -9.98 0.53
CA ILE A 91 9.97 -10.24 1.83
C ILE A 91 11.27 -11.01 1.64
N LYS A 92 11.29 -12.03 0.76
CA LYS A 92 12.53 -12.76 0.40
C LYS A 92 13.62 -11.85 -0.15
N TYR A 93 13.25 -10.70 -0.72
CA TYR A 93 14.17 -9.67 -1.20
C TYR A 93 14.28 -8.45 -0.27
N LYS A 94 14.00 -8.66 1.02
CA LYS A 94 14.20 -7.68 2.11
C LYS A 94 13.30 -6.44 2.01
N ALA A 95 12.05 -6.61 1.56
CA ALA A 95 11.02 -5.60 1.79
C ALA A 95 10.85 -5.34 3.30
N ASP A 96 10.64 -4.08 3.67
CA ASP A 96 10.55 -3.64 5.07
C ASP A 96 9.09 -3.38 5.51
N LEU A 97 8.22 -3.04 4.56
CA LEU A 97 6.82 -2.68 4.77
C LEU A 97 5.94 -3.33 3.69
N ILE A 98 4.78 -3.87 4.09
CA ILE A 98 3.70 -4.24 3.18
C ILE A 98 2.60 -3.20 3.30
N ASN A 99 2.28 -2.56 2.18
CA ASN A 99 1.17 -1.62 2.06
C ASN A 99 0.01 -2.33 1.35
N ASP A 100 -1.06 -2.65 2.07
CA ASP A 100 -2.22 -3.36 1.51
C ASP A 100 -3.47 -2.48 1.64
N VAL A 101 -3.86 -1.85 0.53
CA VAL A 101 -5.05 -0.96 0.46
C VAL A 101 -6.37 -1.67 0.80
N SER A 102 -6.41 -3.00 0.82
CA SER A 102 -7.59 -3.77 1.26
C SER A 102 -7.64 -4.01 2.77
N GLY A 103 -6.62 -3.57 3.51
CA GLY A 103 -6.48 -3.88 4.93
C GLY A 103 -6.34 -5.37 5.18
N PHE A 104 -5.67 -6.09 4.27
CA PHE A 104 -5.48 -7.54 4.29
C PHE A 104 -6.76 -8.38 4.12
N ASN A 105 -7.84 -7.78 3.59
CA ASN A 105 -9.12 -8.48 3.37
C ASN A 105 -9.27 -9.05 1.96
N TYR A 106 -8.44 -8.66 0.99
CA TYR A 106 -8.55 -9.14 -0.39
C TYR A 106 -8.08 -10.59 -0.55
N ASP A 107 -6.89 -10.91 -0.05
CA ASP A 107 -6.35 -12.26 -0.04
C ASP A 107 -6.32 -12.77 1.41
N THR A 108 -7.21 -13.70 1.72
CA THR A 108 -7.40 -14.28 3.05
C THR A 108 -6.16 -14.98 3.59
N LEU A 109 -5.20 -15.33 2.73
CA LEU A 109 -3.92 -15.93 3.13
C LEU A 109 -2.87 -14.89 3.53
N SER A 110 -3.12 -13.58 3.37
CA SER A 110 -2.15 -12.52 3.67
C SER A 110 -1.68 -12.53 5.12
N LEU A 111 -2.57 -12.32 6.09
CA LEU A 111 -2.19 -12.33 7.50
C LEU A 111 -1.64 -13.69 7.97
N PRO A 112 -2.26 -14.85 7.64
CA PRO A 112 -1.70 -16.16 7.98
C PRO A 112 -0.27 -16.36 7.48
N ARG A 113 0.03 -16.00 6.23
CA ARG A 113 1.37 -16.14 5.64
C ARG A 113 2.38 -15.16 6.22
N LEU A 114 1.93 -13.95 6.57
CA LEU A 114 2.77 -12.91 7.16
C LEU A 114 3.10 -13.16 8.65
N LYS A 115 2.35 -14.02 9.35
CA LYS A 115 2.53 -14.28 10.79
C LYS A 115 3.95 -14.67 11.20
N LYS A 116 4.67 -15.38 10.34
CA LYS A 116 6.05 -15.84 10.60
C LYS A 116 7.13 -14.81 10.26
N TYR A 117 6.76 -13.62 9.76
CA TYR A 117 7.70 -12.58 9.37
C TYR A 117 7.53 -11.35 10.24
N ASP A 118 8.64 -10.82 10.74
CA ASP A 118 8.68 -9.59 11.52
C ASP A 118 8.68 -8.33 10.62
N ILE A 119 7.65 -8.22 9.77
CA ILE A 119 7.49 -7.14 8.78
C ILE A 119 6.42 -6.12 9.22
N ALA A 120 6.67 -4.84 8.94
CA ALA A 120 5.69 -3.78 9.15
C ALA A 120 4.54 -3.87 8.15
N LYS A 121 3.36 -3.41 8.55
CA LYS A 121 2.12 -3.54 7.78
C LYS A 121 1.34 -2.23 7.81
N VAL A 122 0.90 -1.75 6.64
CA VAL A 122 -0.11 -0.69 6.57
C VAL A 122 -1.48 -1.33 6.59
N LEU A 123 -2.24 -1.07 7.66
CA LEU A 123 -3.65 -1.41 7.73
C LEU A 123 -4.44 -0.25 7.15
N HIS A 124 -4.82 -0.38 5.88
CA HIS A 124 -5.54 0.66 5.13
C HIS A 124 -7.05 0.42 5.15
N HIS A 125 -7.84 1.47 5.38
CA HIS A 125 -9.29 1.40 5.32
C HIS A 125 -9.81 1.71 3.90
N MET A 126 -10.55 0.76 3.31
CA MET A 126 -11.35 0.96 2.09
C MET A 126 -12.75 0.36 2.24
N GLN A 127 -13.80 1.12 1.89
CA GLN A 127 -15.15 0.56 1.72
C GLN A 127 -15.31 0.06 0.28
N GLY A 128 -15.66 -1.21 0.09
CA GLY A 128 -15.81 -1.83 -1.22
C GLY A 128 -14.48 -2.27 -1.83
N THR A 129 -14.34 -2.14 -3.14
CA THR A 129 -13.12 -2.51 -3.91
C THR A 129 -12.71 -1.36 -4.83
N PRO A 130 -11.51 -1.34 -5.42
CA PRO A 130 -11.14 -0.29 -6.38
C PRO A 130 -12.18 -0.08 -7.51
N ASN A 131 -12.90 -1.13 -7.90
CA ASN A 131 -13.96 -1.06 -8.92
C ASN A 131 -15.30 -0.51 -8.42
N THR A 132 -15.57 -0.57 -7.11
CA THR A 132 -16.88 -0.27 -6.53
C THR A 132 -16.88 0.81 -5.46
N MET A 133 -15.71 1.19 -4.94
CA MET A 133 -15.57 2.05 -3.76
C MET A 133 -16.19 3.45 -3.93
N GLN A 134 -16.32 3.94 -5.17
CA GLN A 134 -16.95 5.23 -5.43
C GLN A 134 -18.47 5.14 -5.67
N LYS A 135 -19.05 3.94 -5.69
CA LYS A 135 -20.48 3.75 -5.93
C LYS A 135 -21.26 3.94 -4.63
N ASN A 136 -21.70 5.17 -4.38
CA ASN A 136 -22.55 5.55 -3.24
C ASN A 136 -22.02 5.08 -1.86
N PRO A 137 -20.78 5.47 -1.47
CA PRO A 137 -20.24 5.09 -0.16
C PRO A 137 -21.05 5.67 0.99
N LYS A 138 -21.38 4.84 1.97
CA LYS A 138 -22.23 5.21 3.12
C LYS A 138 -21.57 4.81 4.42
N TYR A 139 -21.60 5.75 5.36
CA TYR A 139 -21.14 5.61 6.74
C TYR A 139 -22.22 6.16 7.66
N LYS A 140 -22.34 5.59 8.86
CA LYS A 140 -23.17 6.19 9.92
C LYS A 140 -22.44 7.40 10.47
N ASN A 141 -21.17 7.22 10.78
CA ASN A 141 -20.24 8.28 11.12
C ASN A 141 -18.86 7.84 10.64
N VAL A 142 -18.38 8.43 9.54
CA VAL A 142 -17.13 8.00 8.88
C VAL A 142 -15.93 7.94 9.84
N LEU A 143 -15.86 8.84 10.82
CA LEU A 143 -14.73 8.91 11.73
C LEU A 143 -14.75 7.73 12.70
N LEU A 144 -15.90 7.47 13.33
CA LEU A 144 -16.06 6.38 14.31
C LEU A 144 -16.10 5.00 13.63
N ASP A 145 -16.76 4.89 12.48
CA ASP A 145 -16.83 3.64 11.71
C ASP A 145 -15.42 3.17 11.29
N ILE A 146 -14.54 4.10 10.92
CA ILE A 146 -13.14 3.80 10.57
C ILE A 146 -12.29 3.55 11.81
N TYR A 147 -12.56 4.23 12.92
CA TYR A 147 -11.91 3.96 14.21
C TYR A 147 -12.17 2.51 14.65
N ASP A 148 -13.43 2.08 14.61
CA ASP A 148 -13.84 0.71 14.95
C ASP A 148 -13.22 -0.32 14.01
N PHE A 149 -13.08 0.01 12.73
CA PHE A 149 -12.37 -0.84 11.77
C PHE A 149 -10.91 -1.06 12.20
N PHE A 150 -10.19 0.01 12.57
CA PHE A 150 -8.81 -0.13 13.00
C PHE A 150 -8.70 -0.89 14.32
N GLU A 151 -9.55 -0.60 15.29
CA GLU A 151 -9.52 -1.29 16.58
C GLU A 151 -9.67 -2.81 16.41
N LYS A 152 -10.58 -3.25 15.53
CA LYS A 152 -10.75 -4.66 15.17
C LYS A 152 -9.55 -5.21 14.40
N GLY A 153 -9.07 -4.49 13.39
CA GLY A 153 -7.96 -4.92 12.55
C GLY A 153 -6.65 -5.06 13.31
N ILE A 154 -6.36 -4.15 14.24
CA ILE A 154 -5.18 -4.21 15.12
C ILE A 154 -5.19 -5.48 15.96
N LYS A 155 -6.34 -5.87 16.53
CA LYS A 155 -6.48 -7.12 17.32
C LYS A 155 -6.19 -8.38 16.47
N ASN A 156 -6.44 -8.32 15.16
CA ASN A 156 -6.21 -9.44 14.24
C ASN A 156 -4.75 -9.53 13.74
N ILE A 157 -3.96 -8.47 13.88
CA ILE A 157 -2.55 -8.45 13.46
C ILE A 157 -1.67 -8.73 14.68
N HIS A 158 -1.03 -9.90 14.69
CA HIS A 158 -0.27 -10.38 15.84
C HIS A 158 0.99 -9.54 16.18
N ASN A 159 1.56 -8.81 15.22
CA ASN A 159 2.72 -7.96 15.49
C ASN A 159 2.29 -6.50 15.71
N LYS A 160 3.02 -5.77 16.55
CA LYS A 160 2.75 -4.34 16.81
C LYS A 160 3.39 -3.39 15.79
N LYS A 161 3.96 -3.91 14.69
CA LYS A 161 4.54 -3.09 13.61
C LYS A 161 3.45 -2.73 12.60
N ILE A 162 2.50 -1.93 13.05
CA ILE A 162 1.34 -1.50 12.27
C ILE A 162 1.44 0.00 12.03
N VAL A 163 1.10 0.40 10.82
CA VAL A 163 0.79 1.78 10.45
C VAL A 163 -0.67 1.79 10.02
N ILE A 164 -1.46 2.75 10.47
CA ILE A 164 -2.87 2.87 10.07
C ILE A 164 -3.03 3.93 8.99
N ASP A 165 -3.85 3.63 7.99
CA ASP A 165 -4.15 4.56 6.90
C ASP A 165 -5.67 4.69 6.72
N PRO A 166 -6.27 5.86 7.04
CA PRO A 166 -7.70 6.10 6.90
C PRO A 166 -8.24 5.95 5.46
N GLY A 167 -7.35 5.93 4.46
CA GLY A 167 -7.68 5.70 3.05
C GLY A 167 -8.45 6.85 2.44
N ILE A 168 -7.86 8.04 2.41
CA ILE A 168 -8.47 9.21 1.75
C ILE A 168 -8.72 8.88 0.27
N GLY A 169 -9.95 9.10 -0.19
CA GLY A 169 -10.37 8.75 -1.55
C GLY A 169 -10.74 7.27 -1.75
N PHE A 170 -10.57 6.40 -0.76
CA PHE A 170 -10.91 4.97 -0.84
C PHE A 170 -12.24 4.68 -0.14
N GLY A 171 -13.31 4.63 -0.92
CA GLY A 171 -14.63 4.30 -0.40
C GLY A 171 -15.36 5.47 0.25
N LYS A 172 -15.09 6.72 -0.17
CA LYS A 172 -15.46 7.93 0.57
C LYS A 172 -15.85 9.06 -0.37
N ASN A 173 -16.92 9.79 -0.02
CA ASN A 173 -17.26 11.04 -0.71
C ASN A 173 -16.42 12.22 -0.20
N LEU A 174 -16.55 13.39 -0.83
CA LEU A 174 -15.81 14.60 -0.46
C LEU A 174 -15.97 14.96 1.03
N LYS A 175 -17.20 14.98 1.54
CA LYS A 175 -17.49 15.31 2.95
C LYS A 175 -16.82 14.34 3.91
N HIS A 176 -16.83 13.04 3.59
CA HIS A 176 -16.15 12.01 4.36
C HIS A 176 -14.64 12.26 4.41
N ASN A 177 -14.01 12.52 3.26
CA ASN A 177 -12.57 12.78 3.18
C ASN A 177 -12.17 14.03 3.97
N LEU A 178 -12.90 15.14 3.80
CA LEU A 178 -12.63 16.38 4.54
C LEU A 178 -12.80 16.19 6.05
N THR A 179 -13.81 15.42 6.47
CA THR A 179 -14.03 15.10 7.88
C THR A 179 -12.83 14.34 8.45
N LEU A 180 -12.32 13.32 7.74
CA LEU A 180 -11.16 12.55 8.18
C LEU A 180 -9.88 13.38 8.26
N ILE A 181 -9.62 14.23 7.27
CA ILE A 181 -8.46 15.12 7.28
C ILE A 181 -8.55 16.09 8.48
N SER A 182 -9.72 16.71 8.68
CA SER A 182 -9.91 17.68 9.76
C SER A 182 -9.85 17.07 11.17
N LYS A 183 -10.11 15.77 11.32
CA LYS A 183 -10.20 15.06 12.61
C LYS A 183 -9.22 13.90 12.70
N ILE A 184 -8.14 13.95 11.93
CA ILE A 184 -7.15 12.87 11.84
C ILE A 184 -6.53 12.54 13.20
N SER A 185 -6.43 13.54 14.08
CA SER A 185 -5.83 13.41 15.41
C SER A 185 -6.51 12.37 16.28
N LEU A 186 -7.80 12.08 16.06
CA LEU A 186 -8.51 11.02 16.78
C LEU A 186 -7.76 9.69 16.65
N PHE A 187 -7.24 9.35 15.47
CA PHE A 187 -6.61 8.05 15.25
C PHE A 187 -5.28 7.89 16.01
N HIS A 188 -4.67 8.98 16.52
CA HIS A 188 -3.50 8.86 17.38
C HIS A 188 -3.82 8.18 18.72
N SER A 189 -5.08 8.19 19.18
CA SER A 189 -5.46 7.48 20.42
C SER A 189 -5.35 5.96 20.30
N LEU A 190 -5.25 5.42 19.09
CA LEU A 190 -4.98 3.99 18.86
C LEU A 190 -3.52 3.62 19.14
N GLY A 191 -2.60 4.60 19.27
CA GLY A 191 -1.20 4.37 19.62
C GLY A 191 -0.32 3.91 18.45
N PHE A 192 -0.76 4.09 17.20
CA PHE A 192 0.00 3.70 16.00
C PHE A 192 0.33 4.91 15.11
N PRO A 193 1.43 4.87 14.34
CA PRO A 193 1.70 5.85 13.31
C PRO A 193 0.57 5.90 12.27
N ILE A 194 0.28 7.10 11.79
CA ILE A 194 -0.73 7.34 10.75
C ILE A 194 -0.01 7.62 9.43
N LEU A 195 -0.43 6.93 8.36
CA LEU A 195 -0.06 7.25 6.99
C LEU A 195 -1.27 7.90 6.30
N ILE A 196 -0.99 8.93 5.50
CA ILE A 196 -1.99 9.62 4.67
C ILE A 196 -1.40 9.72 3.27
N GLY A 197 -2.20 9.35 2.27
CA GLY A 197 -1.90 9.45 0.84
C GLY A 197 -2.92 10.30 0.10
#